data_AF-X1V7T7-F1
#
_entry.id   AF-X1V7T7-F1
#
_cell.length_a   1.000
_cell.length_b   1.000
_cell.length_c   1.000
_cell.angle_alpha   90.00
_cell.angle_beta   90.00
_cell.angle_gamma   90.00
#
_symmetry.space_group_name_H-M   'P 1'
#
loop_
_entity.id
_entity.type
_entity.pdbx_description
1 polymer ?
#
loop_
_entity_poly.entity_id
_entity_poly.type
_entity_poly.pdbx_seq_one_letter_code
_entity_poly.pdbx_strand_id
1 'polypeptide(L)'
;SELGLEKKQIRLSLYFRTQTLQKQIAEAIQEELQNNLGIRVDLYQVEGKLFVEKLQKHQFQLALTFLSAQYPDPLNLLDRFKYKHQLKNYSQYENKKLTHLLDLAKACQDLKKRIEFIKAAESVLLSDMPLIPLYHCNYTALIQPYVKNAKIGPFGDLHFDQVCIDDK
;
A
#
# COMPACT_ATOMS: atom_id res chain seq x y z
N SER A 1 22.48 15.50 -14.39
CA SER A 1 21.66 14.38 -13.87
C SER A 1 20.95 13.77 -15.07
N GLU A 2 20.73 12.46 -15.10
CA GLU A 2 20.06 11.76 -16.23
C GLU A 2 18.70 12.38 -16.62
N LEU A 3 18.06 13.11 -15.70
CA LEU A 3 16.77 13.77 -15.91
C LEU A 3 16.88 15.24 -16.36
N GLY A 4 18.08 15.78 -16.55
CA GLY A 4 18.27 17.20 -16.93
C GLY A 4 17.79 18.23 -15.90
N LEU A 5 17.43 17.79 -14.68
CA LEU A 5 16.96 18.65 -13.61
C LEU A 5 18.13 19.12 -12.74
N GLU A 6 18.26 20.43 -12.55
CA GLU A 6 19.14 20.99 -11.51
C GLU A 6 18.60 20.60 -10.12
N LYS A 7 19.48 20.11 -9.24
CA LYS A 7 19.15 19.59 -7.90
C LYS A 7 18.42 20.58 -6.97
N LYS A 8 18.19 21.83 -7.38
CA LYS A 8 17.70 22.93 -6.53
C LYS A 8 16.24 23.36 -6.75
N GLN A 9 15.44 22.66 -7.56
CA GLN A 9 14.08 23.13 -7.89
C GLN A 9 12.93 22.11 -7.79
N ILE A 10 13.17 20.86 -7.41
CA ILE A 10 12.08 19.87 -7.31
C ILE A 10 11.35 20.06 -5.99
N ARG A 11 10.08 20.46 -6.07
CA ARG A 11 9.16 20.57 -4.94
C ARG A 11 7.96 19.64 -5.14
N LEU A 12 7.69 18.79 -4.17
CA LEU A 12 6.61 17.80 -4.19
C LEU A 12 5.68 17.99 -3.00
N SER A 13 4.41 17.62 -3.17
CA SER A 13 3.41 17.55 -2.10
C SER A 13 3.17 16.09 -1.69
N LEU A 14 3.26 15.82 -0.39
CA LEU A 14 2.98 14.51 0.21
C LEU A 14 1.74 14.59 1.10
N TYR A 15 0.70 13.87 0.72
CA TYR A 15 -0.55 13.77 1.45
C TYR A 15 -0.56 12.54 2.36
N PHE A 16 -1.05 12.68 3.59
CA PHE A 16 -1.21 11.56 4.52
C PHE A 16 -2.42 11.78 5.44
N ARG A 17 -2.91 10.69 6.06
CA ARG A 17 -4.07 10.75 6.96
C ARG A 17 -3.71 11.33 8.32
N THR A 18 -4.70 11.89 9.02
CA THR A 18 -4.58 12.30 10.42
C THR A 18 -4.33 11.12 11.36
N GLN A 19 -3.08 10.66 11.46
CA GLN A 19 -2.60 9.61 12.37
C GLN A 19 -1.14 9.90 12.77
N THR A 20 -0.81 9.68 14.04
CA THR A 20 0.54 9.97 14.58
C THR A 20 1.65 9.26 13.82
N LEU A 21 1.50 7.96 13.56
CA LEU A 21 2.50 7.17 12.83
C LEU A 21 2.70 7.66 11.38
N GLN A 22 1.62 8.01 10.69
CA GLN A 22 1.68 8.53 9.32
C GLN A 22 2.43 9.87 9.25
N LYS A 23 2.25 10.72 10.26
CA LYS A 23 3.00 11.98 10.37
C LYS A 23 4.50 11.74 10.52
N GLN A 24 4.90 10.82 11.42
CA GLN A 24 6.31 10.48 11.63
C GLN A 24 6.97 9.92 10.37
N ILE A 25 6.27 9.04 9.64
CA ILE A 25 6.75 8.50 8.36
C ILE A 25 6.89 9.62 7.31
N ALA A 26 5.91 10.53 7.24
CA ALA A 26 5.94 11.64 6.29
C ALA A 26 7.12 12.61 6.55
N GLU A 27 7.40 12.92 7.82
CA GLU A 27 8.55 13.74 8.24
C GLU A 27 9.88 13.05 7.90
N ALA A 28 10.00 11.74 8.16
CA ALA A 28 11.19 10.97 7.76
C ALA A 28 11.41 10.98 6.24
N ILE A 29 10.36 10.78 5.44
CA ILE A 29 10.45 10.84 3.97
C ILE A 29 10.85 12.24 3.50
N GLN A 30 10.30 13.29 4.11
CA GLN A 30 10.68 14.67 3.81
C GLN A 30 12.17 14.90 4.05
N GLU A 31 12.70 14.44 5.18
CA GLU A 31 14.12 14.56 5.54
C GLU A 31 15.02 13.77 4.58
N GLU A 32 14.70 12.50 4.32
CA GLU A 32 15.49 11.62 3.45
C GLU A 32 15.54 12.14 2.00
N LEU A 33 14.42 12.62 1.46
CA LEU A 33 14.37 13.20 0.11
C LEU A 33 15.15 14.53 0.03
N GLN A 34 15.12 15.33 1.09
CA GLN A 34 15.87 16.58 1.14
C GLN A 34 17.39 16.33 1.26
N ASN A 35 17.80 15.42 2.15
CA ASN A 35 19.21 15.16 2.45
C ASN A 35 19.91 14.39 1.34
N ASN A 36 19.26 13.37 0.77
CA ASN A 36 19.90 12.50 -0.22
C ASN A 36 19.73 13.02 -1.65
N LEU A 37 18.60 13.65 -1.96
CA LEU A 37 18.24 14.03 -3.33
C LEU A 37 18.06 15.54 -3.54
N GLY A 38 18.03 16.35 -2.47
CA GLY A 38 17.78 17.79 -2.57
C GLY A 38 16.34 18.16 -2.89
N ILE A 39 15.40 17.22 -2.77
CA ILE A 39 13.98 17.41 -3.11
C ILE A 39 13.24 17.99 -1.89
N ARG A 40 12.55 19.11 -2.09
CA ARG A 40 11.71 19.70 -1.03
C ARG A 40 10.32 19.06 -1.06
N VAL A 41 9.86 18.57 0.09
CA VAL A 41 8.52 17.97 0.23
C VAL A 41 7.66 18.84 1.14
N ASP A 42 6.46 19.23 0.71
CA ASP A 42 5.45 19.84 1.56
C ASP A 42 4.48 18.78 2.08
N LEU A 43 4.24 18.78 3.39
CA LEU A 43 3.43 17.79 4.07
C LEU A 43 2.00 18.27 4.24
N TYR A 44 1.03 17.49 3.76
CA TYR A 44 -0.40 17.78 3.85
C TYR A 44 -1.14 16.70 4.61
N GLN A 45 -1.52 17.01 5.84
CA GLN A 45 -2.38 16.16 6.66
C GLN A 45 -3.84 16.36 6.26
N VAL A 46 -4.57 15.26 6.01
CA VAL A 46 -5.97 15.31 5.55
C VAL A 46 -6.82 14.30 6.32
N GLU A 47 -8.01 14.73 6.73
CA GLU A 47 -9.00 13.88 7.40
C GLU A 47 -9.50 12.74 6.51
N GLY A 48 -9.84 11.61 7.15
CA GLY A 48 -9.97 10.30 6.49
C GLY A 48 -10.83 10.27 5.21
N LYS A 49 -12.06 10.79 5.24
CA LYS A 49 -12.95 10.78 4.06
C LYS A 49 -12.42 11.68 2.94
N LEU A 50 -12.01 12.90 3.28
CA LEU A 50 -11.46 13.87 2.33
C LEU A 50 -10.16 13.34 1.70
N PHE A 51 -9.35 12.61 2.47
CA PHE A 51 -8.13 11.99 1.96
C PHE A 51 -8.46 10.93 0.90
N VAL A 52 -9.41 10.03 1.16
CA VAL A 52 -9.84 9.02 0.16
C VAL A 52 -10.40 9.68 -1.08
N GLU A 53 -11.21 10.72 -0.92
CA GLU A 53 -11.76 11.49 -2.05
C GLU A 53 -10.65 12.10 -2.92
N LYS A 54 -9.63 12.71 -2.29
CA LYS A 54 -8.45 13.24 -3.01
C LYS A 54 -7.72 12.14 -3.79
N LEU A 55 -7.54 10.96 -3.19
CA LEU A 55 -6.90 9.83 -3.86
C LEU A 55 -7.70 9.33 -5.07
N GLN A 56 -9.01 9.21 -4.93
CA GLN A 56 -9.90 8.78 -6.01
C GLN A 56 -10.03 9.81 -7.13
N LYS A 57 -9.91 11.11 -6.79
CA LYS A 57 -9.89 12.22 -7.76
C LYS A 57 -8.50 12.52 -8.32
N HIS A 58 -7.47 11.76 -7.92
CA HIS A 58 -6.07 11.96 -8.33
C HIS A 58 -5.54 13.37 -8.03
N GLN A 59 -5.99 13.98 -6.92
CA GLN A 59 -5.61 15.32 -6.48
C GLN A 59 -4.44 15.29 -5.50
N PHE A 60 -3.32 14.68 -5.91
CA PHE A 60 -2.10 14.54 -5.12
C PHE A 60 -0.89 14.32 -6.04
N GLN A 61 0.33 14.62 -5.56
CA GLN A 61 1.56 14.21 -6.23
C GLN A 61 2.14 12.94 -5.59
N LEU A 62 2.28 12.97 -4.26
CA LEU A 62 2.59 11.79 -3.46
C LEU A 62 1.51 11.60 -2.39
N ALA A 63 1.24 10.36 -2.03
CA ALA A 63 0.38 10.04 -0.91
C ALA A 63 0.86 8.81 -0.14
N LEU A 64 0.88 8.91 1.19
CA LEU A 64 1.10 7.76 2.05
C LEU A 64 -0.19 6.97 2.19
N THR A 65 -0.17 5.75 1.67
CA THR A 65 -1.29 4.82 1.71
C THR A 65 -0.80 3.43 2.05
N PHE A 66 -1.74 2.53 2.30
CA PHE A 66 -1.44 1.13 2.52
C PHE A 66 -2.23 0.28 1.51
N LEU A 67 -1.71 -0.91 1.28
CA LEU A 67 -2.36 -1.95 0.52
C LEU A 67 -2.66 -3.10 1.48
N SER A 68 -3.91 -3.54 1.51
CA SER A 68 -4.34 -4.68 2.31
C SER A 68 -5.07 -5.66 1.39
N ALA A 69 -4.75 -6.94 1.54
CA ALA A 69 -5.44 -8.02 0.86
C ALA A 69 -6.82 -8.22 1.49
N GLN A 70 -7.82 -8.45 0.64
CA GLN A 70 -9.20 -8.78 1.06
C GLN A 70 -9.40 -10.28 1.30
N TYR A 71 -8.50 -11.12 0.78
CA TYR A 71 -8.50 -12.58 0.86
C TYR A 71 -7.07 -13.09 0.66
N PRO A 72 -6.69 -14.30 1.15
CA PRO A 72 -5.30 -14.75 1.28
C PRO A 72 -4.74 -15.25 -0.06
N ASP A 73 -4.67 -14.37 -1.03
CA ASP A 73 -4.15 -14.63 -2.36
C ASP A 73 -3.27 -13.46 -2.82
N PRO A 74 -2.00 -13.70 -3.20
CA PRO A 74 -1.11 -12.67 -3.71
C PRO A 74 -1.69 -11.91 -4.92
N LEU A 75 -2.50 -12.58 -5.73
CA LEU A 75 -3.12 -12.00 -6.91
C LEU A 75 -4.01 -10.80 -6.57
N ASN A 76 -4.64 -10.80 -5.39
CA ASN A 76 -5.52 -9.74 -4.93
C ASN A 76 -4.83 -8.37 -4.86
N LEU A 77 -3.57 -8.35 -4.41
CA LEU A 77 -2.77 -7.12 -4.30
C LEU A 77 -2.46 -6.55 -5.69
N LEU A 78 -2.08 -7.43 -6.62
CA LEU A 78 -1.72 -7.05 -8.00
C LEU A 78 -2.95 -6.69 -8.84
N ASP A 79 -4.10 -7.33 -8.58
CA ASP A 79 -5.35 -7.09 -9.28
C ASP A 79 -5.80 -5.63 -9.18
N ARG A 80 -5.45 -4.94 -8.08
CA ARG A 80 -5.68 -3.49 -7.90
C ARG A 80 -5.12 -2.66 -9.05
N PHE A 81 -4.06 -3.11 -9.70
CA PHE A 81 -3.34 -2.41 -10.76
C PHE A 81 -3.68 -2.92 -12.16
N LYS A 82 -4.65 -3.85 -12.28
CA LYS A 82 -5.00 -4.46 -13.56
C LYS A 82 -5.55 -3.45 -14.58
N TYR A 83 -6.34 -2.49 -14.10
CA TYR A 83 -6.91 -1.42 -14.93
C TYR A 83 -6.84 -0.07 -14.23
N LYS A 84 -6.64 1.01 -15.01
CA LYS A 84 -6.54 2.38 -14.45
C LYS A 84 -7.82 2.88 -13.78
N HIS A 85 -8.99 2.40 -14.23
CA HIS A 85 -10.30 2.83 -13.75
C HIS A 85 -10.73 2.12 -12.45
N GLN A 86 -9.91 1.22 -11.90
CA GLN A 86 -10.22 0.62 -10.61
C GLN A 86 -10.20 1.68 -9.50
N LEU A 87 -11.25 1.70 -8.69
CA LEU A 87 -11.46 2.75 -7.68
C LEU A 87 -10.31 2.90 -6.67
N LYS A 88 -9.58 1.81 -6.40
CA LYS A 88 -8.44 1.82 -5.49
C LYS A 88 -7.10 2.00 -6.23
N ASN A 89 -7.05 2.00 -7.56
CA ASN A 89 -5.83 2.26 -8.32
C ASN A 89 -5.51 3.76 -8.35
N TYR A 90 -4.96 4.27 -7.25
CA TYR A 90 -4.68 5.69 -7.12
C TYR A 90 -3.60 6.18 -8.07
N SER A 91 -2.69 5.30 -8.49
CA SER A 91 -1.62 5.60 -9.45
C SER A 91 -2.13 5.77 -10.90
N GLN A 92 -3.38 5.40 -11.19
CA GLN A 92 -3.92 5.30 -12.56
C GLN A 92 -3.09 4.40 -13.48
N TYR A 93 -2.29 3.50 -12.90
CA TYR A 93 -1.40 2.64 -13.65
C TYR A 93 -2.18 1.57 -14.43
N GLU A 94 -1.74 1.29 -15.65
CA GLU A 94 -2.30 0.24 -16.50
C GLU A 94 -1.22 -0.24 -17.46
N ASN A 95 -0.98 -1.56 -17.48
CA ASN A 95 0.02 -2.17 -18.35
C ASN A 95 -0.54 -3.47 -18.92
N LYS A 96 -0.56 -3.58 -20.26
CA LYS A 96 -1.13 -4.74 -20.97
C LYS A 96 -0.44 -6.06 -20.59
N LYS A 97 0.87 -6.04 -20.34
CA LYS A 97 1.63 -7.22 -19.90
C LYS A 97 1.21 -7.64 -18.50
N LEU A 98 1.05 -6.69 -17.58
CA LEU A 98 0.51 -6.98 -16.25
C LEU A 98 -0.89 -7.59 -16.35
N THR A 99 -1.81 -6.96 -17.09
CA THR A 99 -3.18 -7.44 -17.29
C THR A 99 -3.19 -8.88 -17.82
N HIS A 100 -2.38 -9.18 -18.83
CA HIS A 100 -2.28 -10.51 -19.43
C HIS A 100 -1.77 -11.56 -18.46
N LEU A 101 -0.72 -11.27 -17.68
CA LEU A 101 -0.17 -12.19 -16.69
C LEU A 101 -1.18 -12.50 -15.57
N LEU A 102 -1.93 -11.49 -15.12
CA LEU A 102 -3.00 -11.68 -14.14
C LEU A 102 -4.13 -12.57 -14.67
N ASP A 103 -4.50 -12.42 -15.95
CA ASP A 103 -5.51 -13.29 -16.58
C ASP A 103 -5.04 -14.74 -16.73
N LEU A 104 -3.77 -14.95 -17.11
CA LEU A 104 -3.17 -16.28 -17.13
C LEU A 104 -3.15 -16.91 -15.73
N ALA A 105 -2.76 -16.14 -14.70
CA ALA A 105 -2.73 -16.62 -13.32
C ALA A 105 -4.14 -17.01 -12.82
N LYS A 106 -5.18 -16.26 -13.18
CA LYS A 106 -6.58 -16.55 -12.83
C LYS A 106 -7.11 -17.82 -13.50
N ALA A 107 -6.74 -18.06 -14.77
CA ALA A 107 -7.22 -19.21 -15.53
C ALA A 107 -6.40 -20.51 -15.28
N CYS A 108 -5.23 -20.41 -14.63
CA CYS A 108 -4.32 -21.53 -14.45
C CYS A 108 -4.71 -22.45 -13.29
N GLN A 109 -4.93 -23.73 -13.58
CA GLN A 109 -5.20 -24.77 -12.57
C GLN A 109 -3.94 -25.36 -11.95
N ASP A 110 -2.80 -25.25 -12.62
CA ASP A 110 -1.50 -25.70 -12.11
C ASP A 110 -0.92 -24.65 -11.15
N LEU A 111 -0.85 -25.00 -9.87
CA LEU A 111 -0.40 -24.08 -8.81
C LEU A 111 1.03 -23.56 -9.03
N LYS A 112 1.95 -24.38 -9.57
CA LYS A 112 3.33 -23.95 -9.82
C LYS A 112 3.36 -22.93 -10.94
N LYS A 113 2.70 -23.21 -12.07
CA LYS A 113 2.61 -22.26 -13.18
C LYS A 113 1.89 -20.97 -12.80
N ARG A 114 0.82 -21.07 -12.00
CA ARG A 114 0.11 -19.92 -11.45
C ARG A 114 1.03 -19.00 -10.65
N ILE A 115 1.89 -19.56 -9.79
CA ILE A 115 2.86 -18.79 -9.01
C ILE A 115 3.87 -18.08 -9.93
N GLU A 116 4.34 -18.74 -10.99
CA GLU A 116 5.27 -18.11 -11.94
C GLU A 116 4.64 -16.92 -12.69
N PHE A 117 3.35 -17.00 -13.05
CA PHE A 117 2.64 -15.86 -13.62
C PHE A 117 2.50 -14.70 -12.62
N ILE A 118 2.23 -15.00 -11.34
CA ILE A 118 2.14 -13.98 -10.29
C ILE A 118 3.48 -13.28 -10.08
N LYS A 119 4.59 -14.03 -10.00
CA LYS A 119 5.94 -13.45 -9.88
C LYS A 119 6.29 -12.57 -11.08
N ALA A 120 5.95 -13.02 -12.29
CA ALA A 120 6.17 -12.24 -13.50
C ALA A 120 5.34 -10.94 -13.48
N ALA A 121 4.09 -10.99 -12.99
CA ALA A 121 3.24 -9.82 -12.85
C ALA A 121 3.81 -8.83 -11.81
N GLU A 122 4.25 -9.33 -10.66
CA GLU A 122 4.91 -8.53 -9.63
C GLU A 122 6.18 -7.86 -10.15
N SER A 123 7.01 -8.57 -10.92
CA SER A 123 8.22 -8.03 -11.53
C SER A 123 7.92 -6.86 -12.49
N VAL A 124 6.84 -6.95 -13.28
CA VAL A 124 6.39 -5.82 -14.13
C VAL A 124 6.02 -4.62 -13.26
N LEU A 125 5.22 -4.84 -12.20
CA LEU A 125 4.79 -3.76 -11.31
C LEU A 125 5.98 -3.09 -10.61
N LEU A 126 6.94 -3.87 -10.10
CA LEU A 126 8.13 -3.36 -9.43
C LEU A 126 9.08 -2.63 -10.39
N SER A 127 9.14 -3.04 -11.66
CA SER A 127 9.97 -2.37 -12.67
C SER A 127 9.38 -1.02 -13.07
N ASP A 128 8.06 -0.94 -13.22
CA ASP A 128 7.37 0.29 -13.62
C ASP A 128 7.18 1.27 -12.44
N MET A 129 7.34 0.81 -11.19
CA MET A 129 7.25 1.59 -9.95
C MET A 129 6.02 2.53 -9.85
N PRO A 130 4.78 2.05 -10.09
CA PRO A 130 3.58 2.88 -9.88
C PRO A 130 3.30 3.18 -8.41
N LEU A 131 4.02 2.53 -7.50
CA LEU A 131 4.04 2.75 -6.06
C LEU A 131 5.44 2.51 -5.52
N ILE A 132 5.74 3.06 -4.34
CA ILE A 132 7.01 2.88 -3.64
C ILE A 132 6.71 2.13 -2.32
N PRO A 133 7.03 0.82 -2.23
CA PRO A 133 6.83 0.07 -0.99
C PRO A 133 7.77 0.60 0.11
N LEU A 134 7.24 0.82 1.31
CA LEU A 134 8.03 1.26 2.47
C LEU A 134 8.31 0.12 3.44
N TYR A 135 7.28 -0.60 3.88
CA TYR A 135 7.38 -1.72 4.81
C TYR A 135 6.13 -2.60 4.76
N HIS A 136 6.23 -3.81 5.32
CA HIS A 136 5.08 -4.67 5.60
C HIS A 136 4.58 -4.43 7.03
N CYS A 137 3.27 -4.19 7.19
CA CYS A 137 2.68 -3.94 8.50
C CYS A 137 2.68 -5.21 9.36
N ASN A 138 3.05 -5.07 10.63
CA ASN A 138 2.83 -6.10 11.65
C ASN A 138 1.56 -5.79 12.45
N TYR A 139 0.74 -6.79 12.70
CA TYR A 139 -0.44 -6.67 13.53
C TYR A 139 -0.14 -7.13 14.95
N THR A 140 -0.11 -6.19 15.88
CA THR A 140 0.15 -6.44 17.30
C THR A 140 -1.05 -5.96 18.12
N ALA A 141 -1.52 -6.79 19.05
CA ALA A 141 -2.56 -6.40 20.01
C ALA A 141 -2.06 -6.60 21.45
N LEU A 142 -2.42 -5.67 22.33
CA LEU A 142 -2.26 -5.83 23.77
C LEU A 142 -3.57 -6.40 24.32
N ILE A 143 -3.50 -7.61 24.85
CA ILE A 143 -4.64 -8.35 25.38
C ILE A 143 -4.43 -8.52 26.88
N GLN A 144 -5.45 -8.13 27.67
CA GLN A 144 -5.40 -8.28 29.11
C GLN A 144 -5.30 -9.77 29.49
N PRO A 145 -4.56 -10.13 30.57
CA PRO A 145 -4.35 -11.54 30.93
C PRO A 145 -5.64 -12.35 31.17
N TYR A 146 -6.71 -11.68 31.59
CA TYR A 146 -8.03 -12.27 31.86
C TYR A 146 -8.90 -12.44 30.61
N VAL A 147 -8.46 -11.95 29.44
CA VAL A 147 -9.13 -12.17 28.16
C VAL A 147 -8.51 -13.38 27.49
N LYS A 148 -9.29 -14.45 27.33
CA LYS A 148 -8.86 -15.70 26.70
C LYS A 148 -9.38 -15.80 25.28
N ASN A 149 -8.68 -16.62 24.49
CA ASN A 149 -9.03 -16.99 23.12
C ASN A 149 -9.14 -15.82 22.11
N ALA A 150 -8.68 -14.63 22.47
CA ALA A 150 -8.50 -13.52 21.55
C ALA A 150 -7.36 -13.84 20.56
N LYS A 151 -7.73 -14.10 19.31
CA LYS A 151 -6.80 -14.42 18.22
C LYS A 151 -6.80 -13.30 17.18
N ILE A 152 -5.61 -12.91 16.76
CA ILE A 152 -5.41 -11.99 15.63
C ILE A 152 -5.41 -12.83 14.35
N GLY A 153 -6.32 -12.52 13.43
CA GLY A 153 -6.41 -13.12 12.11
C GLY A 153 -5.23 -12.72 11.21
N PRO A 154 -5.05 -13.40 10.06
CA PRO A 154 -3.94 -13.14 9.14
C PRO A 154 -3.97 -11.72 8.52
N PHE A 155 -5.09 -11.00 8.62
CA PHE A 155 -5.25 -9.62 8.16
C PHE A 155 -5.30 -8.59 9.29
N GLY A 156 -4.99 -9.02 10.53
CA GLY A 156 -4.90 -8.14 11.69
C GLY A 156 -6.21 -7.90 12.44
N ASP A 157 -7.29 -8.55 12.02
CA ASP A 157 -8.59 -8.51 12.64
C ASP A 157 -8.61 -9.36 13.92
N LEU A 158 -9.26 -8.86 14.97
CA LEU A 158 -9.46 -9.62 16.20
C LEU A 158 -10.73 -10.45 16.05
N HIS A 159 -10.60 -11.77 16.16
CA HIS A 159 -11.74 -12.67 16.13
C HIS A 159 -12.38 -12.71 17.52
N PHE A 160 -13.64 -12.26 17.62
CA PHE A 160 -14.38 -12.18 18.88
C PHE A 160 -15.29 -13.39 19.15
N ASP A 161 -15.44 -14.29 18.18
CA ASP A 161 -16.33 -15.46 18.24
C ASP A 161 -15.99 -16.45 19.35
N GLN A 162 -14.72 -16.55 19.72
CA GLN A 162 -14.23 -17.45 20.77
C GLN A 162 -13.78 -16.72 22.03
N VAL A 163 -13.87 -15.39 22.07
CA VAL A 163 -13.34 -14.58 23.17
C VAL A 163 -14.17 -14.77 24.42
N CYS A 164 -13.51 -15.09 25.53
CA CYS A 164 -14.13 -15.13 26.84
C CYS A 164 -13.32 -14.33 27.87
N ILE A 165 -14.01 -13.86 28.90
CA ILE A 165 -13.43 -13.22 30.07
C ILE A 165 -13.45 -14.27 31.17
N ASP A 166 -12.31 -14.52 31.81
CA ASP A 166 -12.32 -15.30 33.04
C ASP A 166 -13.02 -14.47 34.12
N ASP A 167 -14.15 -14.96 34.63
CA ASP A 167 -14.71 -14.45 35.88
C ASP A 167 -13.69 -14.76 36.98
N LYS A 168 -13.30 -13.72 37.73
CA LYS A 168 -12.34 -13.84 38.84
C LYS A 168 -12.84 -14.78 39.93
#